data_AF-V3ZFW6-F1
#
_entry.id   AF-V3ZFW6-F1
#
_cell.length_a   1.000
_cell.length_b   1.000
_cell.length_c   1.000
_cell.angle_alpha   90.00
_cell.angle_beta   90.00
_cell.angle_gamma   90.00
#
_symmetry.space_group_name_H-M   'P 1'
#
loop_
_entity.id
_entity.type
_entity.pdbx_description
1 polymer ?
#
loop_
_entity_poly.entity_id
_entity_poly.type
_entity_poly.pdbx_seq_one_letter_code
_entity_poly.pdbx_strand_id
1 'polypeptide(L)'
;MSSSGVKVSIISTSNSNNETSSITVSSVRRTGNSIFSHKNLVQDEKLVAATLASLKDHLDPSKIIKEELKWLIQSRRVAEGKEALKVEFIPPRKNEMTPDEIERAQKRKEQNRLAARRFRRKQRDTNVYLLSKTKQLESSNKNLKNEMGNLQREKHKLYDLLTKHVPLCRSQSQKEELKCALDRMFSSSSSQS
;
A
#
# COMPACT_ATOMS: atom_id res chain seq x y z
N MET A 1 20.55 -24.30 -0.05
CA MET A 1 19.97 -23.76 -1.29
C MET A 1 18.90 -22.76 -0.91
N SER A 2 19.10 -21.53 -1.32
CA SER A 2 18.47 -20.31 -0.80
C SER A 2 16.99 -20.20 -1.18
N SER A 3 16.13 -19.92 -0.21
CA SER A 3 14.74 -19.51 -0.45
C SER A 3 14.67 -18.00 -0.64
N SER A 4 14.75 -17.54 -1.89
CA SER A 4 14.51 -16.14 -2.25
C SER A 4 13.01 -15.90 -2.44
N GLY A 5 12.34 -15.45 -1.38
CA GLY A 5 10.93 -15.05 -1.40
C GLY A 5 10.74 -13.67 -2.04
N VAL A 6 9.89 -13.59 -3.06
CA VAL A 6 9.49 -12.32 -3.70
C VAL A 6 8.45 -11.62 -2.83
N LYS A 7 8.82 -10.50 -2.21
CA LYS A 7 7.89 -9.57 -1.54
C LYS A 7 7.23 -8.68 -2.60
N VAL A 8 5.90 -8.76 -2.72
CA VAL A 8 5.10 -7.82 -3.53
C VAL A 8 4.51 -6.77 -2.58
N SER A 9 4.97 -5.53 -2.70
CA SER A 9 4.46 -4.38 -1.95
C SER A 9 3.18 -3.85 -2.62
N ILE A 10 2.12 -3.72 -1.84
CA ILE A 10 0.86 -3.07 -2.24
C ILE A 10 1.08 -1.56 -2.13
N ILE A 11 1.01 -0.86 -3.27
CA ILE A 11 1.05 0.60 -3.33
C ILE A 11 -0.37 1.10 -3.06
N SER A 12 -0.55 1.76 -1.91
CA SER A 12 -1.76 2.51 -1.56
C SER A 12 -1.74 3.85 -2.30
N THR A 13 -2.63 4.06 -3.27
CA THR A 13 -2.87 5.38 -3.86
C THR A 13 -3.95 6.12 -3.08
N SER A 14 -3.60 7.28 -2.55
CA SER A 14 -4.48 8.18 -1.80
C SER A 14 -5.10 9.27 -2.70
N ASN A 15 -6.45 9.31 -2.65
CA ASN A 15 -7.33 10.46 -2.40
C ASN A 15 -7.33 11.71 -3.31
N SER A 16 -8.53 12.11 -3.76
CA SER A 16 -9.15 13.43 -3.46
C SER A 16 -10.45 13.59 -4.28
N ASN A 17 -11.57 13.90 -3.62
CA ASN A 17 -12.40 15.08 -3.91
C ASN A 17 -13.52 15.21 -2.87
N ASN A 18 -13.51 16.38 -2.23
CA ASN A 18 -14.42 16.86 -1.18
C ASN A 18 -15.76 17.31 -1.77
N GLU A 19 -16.86 17.05 -1.07
CA GLU A 19 -18.01 17.96 -1.05
C GLU A 19 -18.47 18.19 0.40
N THR A 20 -18.43 19.46 0.77
CA THR A 20 -18.80 20.04 2.05
C THR A 20 -20.29 20.33 2.10
N SER A 21 -21.03 19.68 3.00
CA SER A 21 -22.40 20.06 3.34
C SER A 21 -22.43 20.81 4.67
N SER A 22 -22.78 22.10 4.58
CA SER A 22 -22.97 23.04 5.67
C SER A 22 -24.22 22.68 6.50
N ILE A 23 -24.05 22.55 7.82
CA ILE A 23 -25.16 22.52 8.77
C ILE A 23 -25.00 23.74 9.68
N THR A 24 -25.93 24.68 9.56
CA THR A 24 -26.07 25.84 10.44
C THR A 24 -26.72 25.42 11.75
N VAL A 25 -26.07 25.69 12.88
CA VAL A 25 -26.66 25.49 14.21
C VAL A 25 -26.62 26.80 14.97
N SER A 26 -27.81 27.24 15.39
CA SER A 26 -28.10 28.49 16.05
C SER A 26 -27.29 28.70 17.34
N SER A 27 -26.79 29.92 17.50
CA SER A 27 -26.00 30.40 18.63
C SER A 27 -26.84 30.41 19.92
N VAL A 28 -26.59 29.44 20.80
CA VAL A 28 -26.97 29.52 22.22
C VAL A 28 -25.71 29.86 23.00
N ARG A 29 -25.66 31.09 23.51
CA ARG A 29 -24.57 31.60 24.37
C ARG A 29 -24.49 30.72 25.62
N ARG A 30 -23.48 29.84 25.69
CA ARG A 30 -23.09 29.19 26.94
C ARG A 30 -22.13 30.11 27.67
N THR A 31 -22.53 30.54 28.86
CA THR A 31 -21.67 31.19 29.85
C THR A 31 -20.43 30.35 30.07
N GLY A 32 -19.27 30.91 29.75
CA GLY A 32 -17.98 30.25 29.87
C GLY A 32 -17.60 30.05 31.34
N ASN A 33 -17.76 28.82 31.84
CA ASN A 33 -16.87 28.31 32.85
C ASN A 33 -15.77 27.53 32.13
N SER A 34 -14.64 28.19 31.90
CA SER A 34 -13.41 27.55 31.46
C SER A 34 -12.92 26.63 32.58
N ILE A 35 -13.22 25.33 32.47
CA ILE A 35 -12.75 24.30 33.41
C ILE A 35 -11.27 23.95 33.17
N PHE A 36 -10.66 24.44 32.10
CA PHE A 36 -9.23 24.24 31.84
C PHE A 36 -8.46 25.55 32.10
N SER A 37 -8.31 25.88 33.37
CA SER A 37 -7.27 26.80 33.81
C SER A 37 -5.93 26.10 33.60
N HIS A 38 -5.20 26.51 32.57
CA HIS A 38 -3.84 26.06 32.24
C HIS A 38 -2.84 26.50 33.33
N LYS A 39 -2.87 25.88 34.51
CA LYS A 39 -1.78 25.92 35.51
C LYS A 39 -1.79 24.65 36.36
N ASN A 40 -1.26 23.57 35.80
CA ASN A 40 -0.59 22.49 36.52
C ASN A 40 -0.05 21.50 35.48
N LEU A 41 1.06 21.87 34.85
CA LEU A 41 1.91 20.89 34.20
C LEU A 41 2.58 20.14 35.36
N VAL A 42 1.91 19.11 35.87
CA VAL A 42 2.35 18.35 37.04
C VAL A 42 3.68 17.68 36.69
N GLN A 43 4.78 18.30 37.11
CA GLN A 43 6.13 17.73 37.09
C GLN A 43 6.33 16.80 38.30
N ASP A 44 5.31 16.00 38.65
CA ASP A 44 5.51 14.98 39.67
C ASP A 44 6.23 13.81 39.00
N GLU A 45 7.54 13.77 39.18
CA GLU A 45 8.41 12.67 38.76
C GLU A 45 7.86 11.31 39.26
N LYS A 46 7.16 11.32 40.39
CA LYS A 46 6.41 10.18 40.95
C LYS A 46 5.20 9.75 40.12
N LEU A 47 4.42 10.70 39.59
CA LEU A 47 3.26 10.40 38.75
C LEU A 47 3.70 9.86 37.38
N VAL A 48 4.78 10.42 36.84
CA VAL A 48 5.41 9.92 35.61
C VAL A 48 5.97 8.52 35.83
N ALA A 49 6.65 8.28 36.96
CA ALA A 49 7.17 6.97 37.32
C ALA A 49 6.07 5.92 37.53
N ALA A 50 4.97 6.27 38.21
CA ALA A 50 3.81 5.39 38.41
C ALA A 50 3.10 5.04 37.08
N THR A 51 3.01 6.01 36.17
CA THR A 51 2.46 5.81 34.82
C THR A 51 3.36 4.90 33.98
N LEU A 52 4.68 5.10 34.03
CA LEU A 52 5.67 4.26 33.36
C LEU A 52 5.74 2.84 33.94
N ALA A 53 5.54 2.67 35.25
CA ALA A 53 5.45 1.37 35.91
C ALA A 53 4.19 0.60 35.46
N SER A 54 3.04 1.27 35.44
CA SER A 54 1.79 0.69 34.92
C SER A 54 1.89 0.24 33.46
N LEU A 55 2.60 1.02 32.62
CA LEU A 55 2.89 0.67 31.24
C LEU A 55 3.83 -0.55 31.10
N LYS A 56 4.78 -0.73 32.02
CA LYS A 56 5.70 -1.89 32.05
C LYS A 56 4.97 -3.19 32.43
N ASP A 57 3.95 -3.12 33.28
CA ASP A 57 3.20 -4.29 33.73
C ASP A 57 2.07 -4.71 32.76
N HIS A 58 2.07 -4.19 31.53
CA HIS A 58 1.01 -4.37 30.53
C HIS A 58 -0.40 -3.99 31.02
N LEU A 59 -0.48 -3.12 32.02
CA LEU A 59 -1.74 -2.58 32.48
C LEU A 59 -2.14 -1.48 31.49
N ASP A 60 -3.03 -1.82 30.56
CA ASP A 60 -3.58 -0.89 29.57
C ASP A 60 -4.00 0.42 30.27
N PRO A 61 -3.33 1.56 29.99
CA PRO A 61 -3.64 2.85 30.63
C PRO A 61 -5.11 3.24 30.49
N SER A 62 -5.77 2.73 29.45
CA SER A 62 -7.22 2.90 29.25
C SER A 62 -8.05 2.31 30.40
N LYS A 63 -7.59 1.24 31.06
CA LYS A 63 -8.28 0.64 32.22
C LYS A 63 -8.22 1.56 33.43
N ILE A 64 -7.04 2.13 33.73
CA ILE A 64 -6.84 3.04 34.86
C ILE A 64 -7.72 4.28 34.70
N ILE A 65 -7.67 4.91 33.52
CA ILE A 65 -8.49 6.09 33.21
C ILE A 65 -9.99 5.77 33.29
N LYS A 66 -10.42 4.59 32.83
CA LYS A 66 -11.83 4.15 32.93
C LYS A 66 -12.27 3.98 34.39
N GLU A 67 -11.42 3.44 35.25
CA GLU A 67 -11.72 3.28 36.67
C GLU A 67 -11.80 4.64 37.38
N GLU A 68 -10.84 5.54 37.13
CA GLU A 68 -10.88 6.90 37.68
C GLU A 68 -12.13 7.66 37.26
N LEU A 69 -12.47 7.63 35.97
CA LEU A 69 -13.69 8.25 35.45
C LEU A 69 -14.94 7.64 36.07
N LYS A 70 -14.98 6.31 36.23
CA LYS A 70 -16.10 5.62 36.87
C LYS A 70 -16.30 6.08 38.31
N TRP A 71 -15.23 6.17 39.09
CA TRP A 71 -15.28 6.64 40.47
C TRP A 71 -15.68 8.12 40.58
N LEU A 72 -15.14 8.97 39.71
CA LEU A 72 -15.46 10.39 39.67
C LEU A 72 -16.95 10.62 39.35
N ILE A 73 -17.47 9.92 38.34
CA ILE A 73 -18.89 9.98 37.96
C ILE A 73 -19.76 9.50 39.11
N GLN A 74 -19.40 8.38 39.73
CA GLN A 74 -20.14 7.80 40.85
C GLN A 74 -20.19 8.75 42.05
N SER A 75 -19.06 9.35 42.44
CA SER A 75 -18.99 10.30 43.54
C SER A 75 -19.84 11.54 43.29
N ARG A 76 -19.81 12.10 42.07
CA ARG A 76 -20.64 13.25 41.71
C ARG A 76 -22.14 12.91 41.75
N ARG A 77 -22.55 11.73 41.27
CA ARG A 77 -23.96 11.31 41.31
C ARG A 77 -24.50 11.20 42.74
N VAL A 78 -23.75 10.56 43.64
CA VAL A 78 -24.14 10.41 45.04
C VAL A 78 -24.20 11.76 45.75
N ALA A 79 -23.25 12.66 45.48
CA ALA A 79 -23.27 14.01 46.04
C ALA A 79 -24.49 14.85 45.59
N GLU A 80 -24.98 14.61 44.37
CA GLU A 80 -26.23 15.18 43.85
C GLU A 80 -27.50 14.44 44.35
N GLY A 81 -27.36 13.47 45.25
CA GLY A 81 -28.46 12.67 45.79
C GLY A 81 -29.01 11.60 44.84
N LYS A 82 -28.32 11.32 43.73
CA LYS A 82 -28.71 10.28 42.76
C LYS A 82 -28.13 8.93 43.17
N GLU A 83 -28.89 7.86 42.91
CA GLU A 83 -28.42 6.50 43.14
C GLU A 83 -27.18 6.17 42.28
N ALA A 84 -26.39 5.23 42.79
CA ALA A 84 -25.24 4.69 42.10
C ALA A 84 -25.56 4.21 40.69
N LEU A 85 -24.64 4.46 39.75
CA LEU A 85 -24.78 4.01 38.37
C LEU A 85 -24.66 2.49 38.29
N LYS A 86 -25.80 1.79 38.35
CA LYS A 86 -25.88 0.35 38.13
C LYS A 86 -26.06 0.07 36.64
N VAL A 87 -24.97 -0.30 35.96
CA VAL A 87 -25.03 -0.76 34.56
C VAL A 87 -25.44 -2.22 34.56
N GLU A 88 -26.72 -2.49 34.32
CA GLU A 88 -27.18 -3.85 34.05
C GLU A 88 -26.87 -4.19 32.59
N PHE A 89 -26.01 -5.18 32.39
CA PHE A 89 -25.75 -5.72 31.05
C PHE A 89 -26.93 -6.60 30.65
N ILE A 90 -27.93 -5.99 30.04
CA ILE A 90 -29.04 -6.74 29.41
C ILE A 90 -28.47 -7.37 28.14
N PRO A 91 -28.36 -8.71 28.05
CA PRO A 91 -27.93 -9.34 26.81
C PRO A 91 -28.93 -8.98 25.71
N PRO A 92 -28.47 -8.65 24.49
CA PRO A 92 -29.37 -8.29 23.40
C PRO A 92 -30.35 -9.44 23.16
N ARG A 93 -31.65 -9.13 23.17
CA ARG A 93 -32.69 -10.13 22.88
C ARG A 93 -32.49 -10.61 21.45
N LYS A 94 -32.40 -11.93 21.26
CA LYS A 94 -32.41 -12.54 19.93
C LYS A 94 -33.82 -12.39 19.39
N ASN A 95 -34.04 -11.36 18.58
CA ASN A 95 -35.28 -11.26 17.81
C ASN A 95 -35.28 -12.43 16.83
N GLU A 96 -36.25 -13.33 16.96
CA GLU A 96 -36.46 -14.41 16.02
C GLU A 96 -36.80 -13.79 14.67
N MET A 97 -35.97 -14.05 13.65
CA MET A 97 -36.26 -13.56 12.30
C MET A 97 -37.54 -14.21 11.80
N THR A 98 -38.40 -13.41 11.17
CA THR A 98 -39.59 -13.94 10.51
C THR A 98 -39.19 -14.90 9.39
N PRO A 99 -40.04 -15.89 9.03
CA PRO A 99 -39.76 -16.84 7.94
C PRO A 99 -39.32 -16.15 6.65
N ASP A 100 -39.97 -15.02 6.30
CA ASP A 100 -39.65 -14.21 5.12
C ASP A 100 -38.26 -13.56 5.20
N GLU A 101 -37.84 -13.12 6.38
CA GLU A 101 -36.51 -12.55 6.60
C GLU A 101 -35.42 -13.61 6.49
N ILE A 102 -35.68 -14.84 6.97
CA ILE A 102 -34.78 -15.98 6.83
C ILE A 102 -34.57 -16.30 5.35
N GLU A 103 -35.65 -16.40 4.56
CA GLU A 103 -35.56 -16.69 3.13
C GLU A 103 -34.79 -15.59 2.38
N ARG A 104 -35.08 -14.31 2.68
CA ARG A 104 -34.37 -13.16 2.09
C ARG A 104 -32.89 -13.15 2.47
N ALA A 105 -32.54 -13.57 3.68
CA ALA A 105 -31.15 -13.72 4.11
C ALA A 105 -30.45 -14.88 3.39
N GLN A 106 -31.13 -16.02 3.19
CA GLN A 106 -30.60 -17.15 2.42
C GLN A 106 -30.34 -16.78 0.96
N LYS A 107 -31.27 -16.10 0.28
CA LYS A 107 -31.07 -15.58 -1.08
C LYS A 107 -29.86 -14.66 -1.17
N ARG A 108 -29.71 -13.73 -0.22
CA ARG A 108 -28.54 -12.84 -0.14
C ARG A 108 -27.23 -13.61 0.06
N LYS A 109 -27.20 -14.61 0.94
CA LYS A 109 -26.03 -15.48 1.15
C LYS A 109 -25.67 -16.24 -0.13
N GLU A 110 -26.66 -16.79 -0.82
CA GLU A 110 -26.43 -17.53 -2.07
C GLU A 110 -25.90 -16.62 -3.18
N GLN A 111 -26.48 -15.44 -3.34
CA GLN A 111 -25.98 -14.43 -4.27
C GLN A 111 -24.56 -14.00 -3.95
N ASN A 112 -24.24 -13.73 -2.68
CA ASN A 112 -22.89 -13.38 -2.25
C ASN A 112 -21.91 -14.53 -2.49
N ARG A 113 -22.32 -15.78 -2.25
CA ARG A 113 -21.53 -16.98 -2.55
C ARG A 113 -21.19 -17.07 -4.03
N LEU A 114 -22.16 -16.86 -4.91
CA LEU A 114 -21.95 -16.85 -6.36
C LEU A 114 -21.09 -15.68 -6.80
N ALA A 115 -21.33 -14.47 -6.27
CA ALA A 115 -20.54 -13.28 -6.55
C ALA A 115 -19.08 -13.46 -6.13
N ALA A 116 -18.82 -14.01 -4.94
CA ALA A 116 -17.48 -14.32 -4.46
C ALA A 116 -16.77 -15.35 -5.35
N ARG A 117 -17.48 -16.40 -5.79
CA ARG A 117 -16.93 -17.38 -6.76
C ARG A 117 -16.57 -16.73 -8.09
N ARG A 118 -17.45 -15.87 -8.64
CA ARG A 118 -17.21 -15.13 -9.88
C ARG A 118 -16.03 -14.17 -9.74
N PHE A 119 -15.95 -13.43 -8.62
CA PHE A 119 -14.84 -12.52 -8.34
C PHE A 119 -13.51 -13.27 -8.27
N ARG A 120 -13.44 -14.36 -7.49
CA ARG A 120 -12.22 -15.19 -7.39
C ARG A 120 -11.82 -15.79 -8.74
N ARG A 121 -12.79 -16.22 -9.55
CA ARG A 121 -12.52 -16.69 -10.91
C ARG A 121 -11.95 -15.57 -11.78
N LYS A 122 -12.61 -14.42 -11.85
CA LYS A 122 -12.15 -13.26 -12.63
C LYS A 122 -10.74 -12.84 -12.22
N GLN A 123 -10.47 -12.77 -10.92
CA GLN A 123 -9.14 -12.44 -10.38
C GLN A 123 -8.08 -13.44 -10.84
N ARG A 124 -8.36 -14.75 -10.78
CA ARG A 124 -7.45 -15.79 -11.28
C ARG A 124 -7.24 -15.68 -12.78
N ASP A 125 -8.31 -15.53 -13.56
CA ASP A 125 -8.23 -15.45 -15.02
C ASP A 125 -7.42 -14.22 -15.45
N THR A 126 -7.61 -13.06 -14.80
CA THR A 126 -6.79 -11.87 -15.03
C THR A 126 -5.32 -12.10 -14.64
N ASN A 127 -5.05 -12.73 -13.50
CA ASN A 127 -3.68 -13.03 -13.09
C ASN A 127 -2.98 -13.98 -14.06
N VAL A 128 -3.66 -15.04 -14.52
CA VAL A 128 -3.15 -15.99 -15.53
C VAL A 128 -2.87 -15.27 -16.85
N TYR A 129 -3.78 -14.40 -17.30
CA TYR A 129 -3.58 -13.61 -18.51
C TYR A 129 -2.34 -12.72 -18.40
N LEU A 130 -2.21 -11.95 -17.31
CA LEU A 130 -1.06 -11.07 -17.10
C LEU A 130 0.25 -11.86 -17.04
N LEU A 131 0.30 -12.97 -16.30
CA LEU A 131 1.48 -13.83 -16.22
C LEU A 131 1.86 -14.41 -17.58
N SER A 132 0.87 -14.86 -18.37
CA SER A 132 1.10 -15.33 -19.73
C SER A 132 1.69 -14.23 -20.61
N LYS A 133 1.12 -13.01 -20.52
CA LYS A 133 1.59 -11.86 -21.28
C LYS A 133 3.02 -11.45 -20.89
N THR A 134 3.34 -11.44 -19.60
CA THR A 134 4.69 -11.18 -19.10
C THR A 134 5.69 -12.20 -19.67
N LYS A 135 5.39 -13.50 -19.56
CA LYS A 135 6.25 -14.56 -20.11
C LYS A 135 6.47 -14.41 -21.62
N GLN A 136 5.42 -14.07 -22.37
CA GLN A 136 5.53 -13.82 -23.80
C GLN A 136 6.50 -12.66 -24.08
N LEU A 137 6.32 -11.53 -23.40
CA LEU A 137 7.17 -10.35 -23.57
C LEU A 137 8.62 -10.61 -23.16
N GLU A 138 8.84 -11.34 -22.07
CA GLU A 138 10.18 -11.75 -21.63
C GLU A 138 10.86 -12.64 -22.67
N SER A 139 10.14 -13.61 -23.25
CA SER A 139 10.67 -14.45 -24.31
C SER A 139 11.01 -13.65 -25.56
N SER A 140 10.12 -12.75 -26.00
CA SER A 140 10.38 -11.88 -27.15
C SER A 140 11.57 -10.96 -26.91
N ASN A 141 11.67 -10.35 -25.73
CA ASN A 141 12.80 -9.50 -25.36
C ASN A 141 14.12 -10.28 -25.35
N LYS A 142 14.13 -11.50 -24.79
CA LYS A 142 15.29 -12.38 -24.82
C LYS A 142 15.72 -12.70 -26.26
N ASN A 143 14.77 -13.03 -27.12
CA ASN A 143 15.04 -13.33 -28.53
C ASN A 143 15.63 -12.12 -29.27
N LEU A 144 15.03 -10.94 -29.11
CA LEU A 144 15.53 -9.70 -29.71
C LEU A 144 16.92 -9.33 -29.20
N LYS A 145 17.19 -9.48 -27.89
CA LYS A 145 18.53 -9.25 -27.33
C LYS A 145 19.57 -10.22 -27.88
N ASN A 146 19.20 -11.49 -28.06
CA ASN A 146 20.07 -12.49 -28.67
C ASN A 146 20.37 -12.14 -30.14
N GLU A 147 19.35 -11.73 -30.90
CA GLU A 147 19.50 -11.30 -32.29
C GLU A 147 20.38 -10.06 -32.40
N MET A 148 20.14 -9.06 -31.55
CA MET A 148 21.01 -7.88 -31.44
C MET A 148 22.46 -8.28 -31.16
N GLY A 149 22.69 -9.21 -30.23
CA GLY A 149 24.04 -9.72 -29.93
C GLY A 149 24.66 -10.49 -31.11
N ASN A 150 23.86 -11.26 -31.86
CA ASN A 150 24.31 -11.94 -33.09
C ASN A 150 24.75 -10.93 -34.15
N LEU A 151 23.90 -9.94 -34.43
CA LEU A 151 24.17 -8.89 -35.42
C LEU A 151 25.37 -8.04 -35.02
N GLN A 152 25.53 -7.71 -33.74
CA GLN A 152 26.70 -7.00 -33.24
C GLN A 152 27.98 -7.82 -33.43
N ARG A 153 27.95 -9.13 -33.14
CA ARG A 153 29.09 -10.02 -33.40
C ARG A 153 29.42 -10.10 -34.89
N GLU A 154 28.42 -10.21 -35.75
CA GLU A 154 28.63 -10.25 -37.20
C GLU A 154 29.18 -8.94 -37.74
N LYS A 155 28.62 -7.79 -37.31
CA LYS A 155 29.15 -6.46 -37.59
C LYS A 155 30.63 -6.37 -37.18
N HIS A 156 30.97 -6.84 -35.97
CA HIS A 156 32.35 -6.79 -35.48
C HIS A 156 33.31 -7.69 -36.28
N LYS A 157 32.87 -8.90 -36.67
CA LYS A 157 33.66 -9.79 -37.54
C LYS A 157 33.95 -9.15 -38.90
N LEU A 158 32.93 -8.56 -39.53
CA LEU A 158 33.08 -7.87 -40.81
C LEU A 158 33.99 -6.66 -40.67
N TYR A 159 33.86 -5.91 -39.58
CA TYR A 159 34.74 -4.81 -39.23
C TYR A 159 36.20 -5.26 -39.09
N ASP A 160 36.48 -6.34 -38.38
CA ASP A 160 37.83 -6.85 -38.18
C ASP A 160 38.46 -7.29 -39.50
N LEU A 161 37.68 -7.97 -40.36
CA LEU A 161 38.09 -8.35 -41.70
C LEU A 161 38.44 -7.12 -42.55
N LEU A 162 37.57 -6.11 -42.52
CA LEU A 162 37.75 -4.89 -43.28
C LEU A 162 38.98 -4.12 -42.82
N THR A 163 39.16 -3.96 -41.50
CA THR A 163 40.29 -3.28 -40.87
C THR A 163 41.62 -3.92 -41.25
N LYS A 164 41.68 -5.27 -41.27
CA LYS A 164 42.87 -6.02 -41.72
C LYS A 164 43.16 -5.83 -43.21
N HIS A 165 42.12 -5.65 -44.03
CA HIS A 165 42.26 -5.46 -45.47
C HIS A 165 42.73 -4.06 -45.86
N VAL A 166 42.25 -3.00 -45.19
CA VAL A 166 42.59 -1.59 -45.52
C VAL A 166 44.09 -1.34 -45.74
N PRO A 167 45.02 -1.76 -44.86
CA PRO A 167 46.46 -1.49 -45.08
C PRO A 167 47.03 -2.17 -46.32
N LEU A 168 46.46 -3.32 -46.74
CA LEU A 168 46.90 -4.14 -47.88
C LEU A 168 46.31 -3.67 -49.23
N CYS A 169 45.31 -2.80 -49.19
CA CYS A 169 44.63 -2.32 -50.39
C CYS A 169 45.58 -1.48 -51.27
N ARG A 170 45.70 -1.88 -52.55
CA ARG A 170 46.60 -1.25 -53.55
C ARG A 170 46.03 0.03 -54.17
N SER A 171 44.72 0.23 -54.08
CA SER A 171 44.02 1.39 -54.64
C SER A 171 43.89 2.48 -53.57
N GLN A 172 44.48 3.65 -53.80
CA GLN A 172 44.45 4.75 -52.84
C GLN A 172 43.03 5.32 -52.65
N SER A 173 42.24 5.40 -53.72
CA SER A 173 40.84 5.87 -53.63
C SER A 173 39.97 4.91 -52.83
N GLN A 174 40.11 3.60 -53.05
CA GLN A 174 39.37 2.58 -52.30
C GLN A 174 39.80 2.57 -50.84
N LYS A 175 41.09 2.80 -50.55
CA LYS A 175 41.62 2.86 -49.19
C LYS A 175 41.01 4.00 -48.38
N GLU A 176 40.82 5.18 -48.98
CA GLU A 176 40.14 6.31 -48.33
C GLU A 176 38.64 6.06 -48.13
N GLU A 177 37.95 5.48 -49.12
CA GLU A 177 36.54 5.08 -48.99
C GLU A 177 36.33 4.06 -47.86
N LEU A 178 37.16 3.02 -47.80
CA LEU A 178 37.14 2.00 -46.76
C LEU A 178 37.36 2.59 -45.36
N LYS A 179 38.29 3.55 -45.24
CA LYS A 179 38.60 4.23 -43.98
C LYS A 179 37.43 5.09 -43.52
N CYS A 180 36.83 5.86 -44.43
CA CYS A 180 35.64 6.68 -44.16
C CYS A 180 34.41 5.82 -43.79
N ALA A 181 34.26 4.64 -44.40
CA ALA A 181 33.23 3.67 -44.05
C ALA A 181 33.40 3.11 -42.62
N LEU A 182 34.64 2.77 -42.22
CA LEU A 182 34.95 2.33 -40.85
C LEU A 182 34.61 3.43 -39.82
N ASP A 183 34.98 4.68 -40.09
CA ASP A 183 34.74 5.80 -39.18
C ASP A 183 33.23 6.06 -38.97
N ARG A 184 32.41 6.02 -40.03
CA ARG A 184 30.94 6.13 -39.92
C ARG A 184 30.31 5.03 -39.04
N MET A 185 30.89 3.83 -39.05
CA MET A 185 30.39 2.72 -38.24
C MET A 185 30.70 2.86 -36.74
N PHE A 186 31.68 3.69 -36.34
CA PHE A 186 31.99 4.03 -34.94
C PHE A 186 31.09 5.14 -34.38
N SER A 187 30.78 6.17 -35.17
CA SER A 187 29.98 7.31 -34.71
C SER A 187 28.55 6.93 -34.30
N SER A 188 27.98 5.88 -34.91
CA SER A 188 26.65 5.37 -34.58
C SER A 188 26.58 4.55 -33.29
N SER A 189 27.72 4.16 -32.72
CA SER A 189 27.78 3.26 -31.55
C SER A 189 27.90 4.02 -30.22
N SER A 190 28.21 5.33 -30.25
CA SER A 190 28.47 6.15 -29.06
C SER A 190 27.22 6.83 -28.48
N SER A 191 26.07 6.74 -29.14
CA SER A 191 24.84 7.43 -28.73
C SER A 191 23.89 6.56 -27.87
N GLN A 192 24.33 5.38 -27.45
CA GLN A 192 23.57 4.48 -26.56
C GLN A 192 24.41 4.17 -25.32
N SER A 193 24.52 5.12 -24.41
CA SER A 193 24.97 4.90 -23.02
C SER A 193 24.13 5.77 -22.11
#